data_AF-A0A6V7LRB5-F1
#
_entry.id   AF-A0A6V7LRB5-F1
#
_cell.length_a   1.000
_cell.length_b   1.000
_cell.length_c   1.000
_cell.angle_alpha   90.00
_cell.angle_beta   90.00
_cell.angle_gamma   90.00
#
_symmetry.space_group_name_H-M   'P 1'
#
loop_
_entity.id
_entity.type
_entity.pdbx_description
1 polymer ?
#
loop_
_entity_poly.entity_id
_entity_poly.type
_entity_poly.pdbx_seq_one_letter_code
_entity_poly.pdbx_strand_id
1 'polypeptide(L)' 'CPVNTHLKCRDGTCVPLTARCDGIPQCPDDSDELDCPASTTEEPT' A
#
# COMPACT_ATOMS: atom_id res chain seq x y z
N CYS A 1 2.32 -14.75 1.19
CA CYS A 1 3.24 -13.64 0.94
C CYS A 1 4.26 -13.59 2.06
N PRO A 2 5.56 -13.41 1.79
CA PRO A 2 6.55 -13.19 2.84
C PRO A 2 6.28 -11.85 3.51
N VAL A 3 5.90 -11.88 4.80
CA VAL A 3 5.47 -10.68 5.56
C VAL A 3 6.54 -9.59 5.68
N ASN A 4 7.80 -9.92 5.42
CA ASN A 4 8.92 -8.97 5.50
C ASN A 4 9.20 -8.24 4.18
N THR A 5 8.63 -8.69 3.06
CA THR A 5 8.92 -8.10 1.73
C THR A 5 7.67 -7.85 0.90
N HIS A 6 6.54 -8.47 1.22
CA HIS A 6 5.29 -8.36 0.47
C HIS A 6 4.10 -8.20 1.42
N LEU A 7 3.14 -7.37 1.02
CA LEU A 7 1.81 -7.35 1.62
C LEU A 7 0.86 -8.28 0.85
N LYS A 8 -0.18 -8.73 1.55
CA LYS A 8 -1.23 -9.56 0.98
C LYS A 8 -2.46 -8.68 0.72
N CYS A 9 -2.85 -8.56 -0.55
CA CYS A 9 -4.10 -7.95 -0.98
C CYS A 9 -5.31 -8.72 -0.42
N ARG A 10 -6.50 -8.13 -0.52
CA ARG A 10 -7.74 -8.73 -0.03
C ARG A 10 -8.07 -10.07 -0.72
N ASP A 11 -7.88 -10.15 -2.04
CA ASP A 11 -8.03 -11.38 -2.83
C ASP A 11 -6.91 -12.40 -2.61
N GLY A 12 -5.87 -12.03 -1.85
CA GLY A 12 -4.75 -12.91 -1.52
C GLY A 12 -3.54 -12.81 -2.45
N THR A 13 -3.61 -11.94 -3.46
CA THR A 13 -2.47 -11.50 -4.26
C THR A 13 -1.36 -10.94 -3.36
N CYS A 14 -0.11 -11.19 -3.72
CA CYS A 14 1.05 -10.65 -3.01
C CYS A 14 1.68 -9.55 -3.84
N VAL A 15 1.76 -8.35 -3.28
CA VAL A 15 2.47 -7.21 -3.89
C VAL A 15 3.62 -6.79 -2.98
N PRO A 16 4.72 -6.23 -3.52
CA PRO A 16 5.86 -5.82 -2.71
C PRO A 16 5.43 -4.79 -1.65
N LEU A 17 6.10 -4.76 -0.49
CA LEU A 17 5.76 -3.77 0.57
C LEU A 17 5.92 -2.32 0.10
N THR A 18 6.77 -2.08 -0.89
CA THR A 18 6.95 -0.77 -1.54
C THR A 18 5.72 -0.32 -2.33
N ALA A 19 4.82 -1.25 -2.65
CA ALA A 19 3.55 -0.97 -3.32
C ALA A 19 2.55 -0.23 -2.45
N ARG A 20 2.75 -0.25 -1.12
CA ARG A 20 1.76 0.31 -0.20
C ARG A 20 1.82 1.82 -0.26
N CYS A 21 0.73 2.45 -0.67
CA CYS A 21 0.58 3.90 -0.72
C CYS A 21 1.59 4.59 -1.63
N ASP A 22 1.91 3.96 -2.76
CA ASP A 22 2.86 4.51 -3.74
C ASP A 22 2.19 5.29 -4.87
N GLY A 23 0.86 5.38 -4.84
CA GLY A 23 0.03 6.04 -5.85
C GLY A 23 -0.23 5.16 -7.07
N ILE A 24 0.21 3.89 -7.07
CA ILE A 24 0.08 2.95 -8.17
C ILE A 24 -0.64 1.70 -7.68
N PRO A 25 -1.89 1.47 -8.10
CA PRO A 25 -2.60 0.27 -7.67
C PRO A 25 -1.97 -0.98 -8.26
N GLN A 26 -1.47 -1.84 -7.38
CA GLN A 26 -0.86 -3.13 -7.73
C GLN A 26 -1.74 -4.29 -7.25
N CYS A 27 -2.56 -4.09 -6.22
CA CYS A 27 -3.64 -5.01 -5.93
C CYS A 27 -4.75 -4.84 -6.99
N PRO A 28 -5.38 -5.95 -7.44
CA PRO A 28 -6.52 -5.88 -8.36
C PRO A 28 -7.75 -5.18 -7.75
N ASP A 29 -7.82 -5.09 -6.43
CA ASP A 29 -8.83 -4.36 -5.65
C ASP A 29 -8.32 -3.03 -5.09
N ASP A 30 -7.17 -2.55 -5.58
CA ASP A 30 -6.50 -1.31 -5.13
C ASP A 30 -6.19 -1.29 -3.62
N SER A 31 -6.23 -2.45 -2.94
CA SER A 31 -6.15 -2.55 -1.48
C SER A 31 -4.83 -2.09 -0.88
N ASP A 32 -3.77 -2.06 -1.69
CA ASP A 32 -2.46 -1.50 -1.36
C ASP A 32 -2.48 0.03 -1.26
N GLU A 33 -3.45 0.67 -1.93
CA GLU A 33 -3.66 2.12 -1.97
C GLU A 33 -4.86 2.56 -1.08
N LEU A 34 -5.53 1.62 -0.43
CA LEU A 34 -6.59 1.90 0.54
C LEU A 34 -6.00 2.07 1.95
N ASP A 35 -6.61 2.96 2.74
CA ASP A 35 -6.20 3.25 4.13
C ASP A 35 -4.73 3.70 4.25
N CYS A 36 -4.27 4.47 3.25
CA CYS A 36 -3.00 5.13 3.34
C CYS A 36 -3.06 6.21 4.43
N PRO A 37 -2.02 6.32 5.28
CA PRO A 37 -1.92 7.50 6.12
C PRO A 37 -1.98 8.68 5.16
N ALA A 38 -3.01 9.53 5.31
CA ALA A 38 -3.00 10.82 4.64
C ALA A 38 -1.64 11.40 5.02
N SER A 39 -0.75 11.54 4.04
CA SER A 39 0.53 12.16 4.26
C SER A 39 0.18 13.51 4.87
N THR A 40 0.27 13.63 6.20
CA THR A 40 0.26 14.91 6.85
C THR A 40 1.57 15.49 6.36
N THR A 41 1.51 16.14 5.21
CA THR A 41 2.22 17.39 5.01
C THR A 41 1.72 18.27 6.16
N GLU A 42 2.28 18.03 7.35
CA GLU A 42 2.50 19.08 8.32
C GLU A 42 3.35 20.06 7.53
N GLU A 43 2.68 21.00 6.87
CA GLU A 43 3.28 22.22 6.41
C GLU A 43 3.95 22.82 7.65
N PRO A 44 5.29 22.89 7.72
CA PRO A 44 5.91 23.67 8.77
C PRO A 44 5.52 25.13 8.48
N THR A 45 4.60 25.66 9.30
CA THR A 45 4.41 27.12 9.43
C THR A 45 5.74 27.78 9.80
#